data_AF-A0A1N6P573-F1
#
_entry.id   AF-A0A1N6P573-F1
#
_cell.length_a   1.000
_cell.length_b   1.000
_cell.length_c   1.000
_cell.angle_alpha   90.00
_cell.angle_beta   90.00
_cell.angle_gamma   90.00
#
_symmetry.space_group_name_H-M   'P 1'
#
loop_
_entity.id
_entity.type
_entity.pdbx_description
1 polymer ?
#
loop_
_entity_poly.entity_id
_entity_poly.type
_entity_poly.pdbx_seq_one_letter_code
_entity_poly.pdbx_strand_id
1 'polypeptide(L)'
;MSVGAGSYYVDLGFNGCIYRQYVNVTTTQAPTINRIEVLGYNATVFASGGTPPYQYSLNGIDYQASNVFTGLSRGMHIVYVLGADGCTPVIKEFLVLNLINAITPNNDGINGVLNYSDLRIKQDVSIEVVDRYGALVYRSADKNYIWDGKLNGRLPELTGIY
;
A
#
# COMPACT_ATOMS: atom_id res chain seq x y z
N MET A 1 28.57 -18.20 -0.01
CA MET A 1 28.41 -18.40 -1.46
C MET A 1 27.09 -19.10 -1.67
N SER A 2 26.14 -18.44 -2.34
CA SER A 2 24.87 -19.06 -2.77
C SER A 2 25.04 -19.51 -4.22
N VAL A 3 24.63 -20.73 -4.54
CA VAL A 3 24.68 -21.26 -5.90
C VAL A 3 23.37 -20.90 -6.59
N GLY A 4 23.46 -20.28 -7.77
CA GLY A 4 22.28 -19.82 -8.52
C GLY A 4 21.42 -20.97 -9.04
N ALA A 5 20.27 -20.67 -9.65
CA ALA A 5 19.49 -21.69 -10.34
C ALA A 5 20.32 -22.36 -11.44
N GLY A 6 20.12 -23.67 -11.62
CA GLY A 6 20.87 -24.47 -12.56
C GLY A 6 20.75 -25.96 -12.30
N SER A 7 21.22 -26.75 -13.25
CA SER A 7 21.40 -28.19 -13.09
C SER A 7 22.76 -28.47 -12.51
N TYR A 8 22.77 -29.01 -11.29
CA TYR A 8 23.93 -29.50 -10.59
C TYR A 8 23.99 -31.02 -10.68
N TYR A 9 25.12 -31.59 -10.32
CA TYR A 9 25.24 -33.02 -10.17
C TYR A 9 26.15 -33.37 -8.99
N VAL A 10 25.90 -34.54 -8.41
CA VAL A 10 26.71 -35.16 -7.36
C VAL A 10 27.28 -36.45 -7.93
N ASP A 11 28.60 -36.60 -7.87
CA ASP A 11 29.30 -37.83 -8.24
C ASP A 11 29.60 -38.64 -6.97
N LEU A 12 29.06 -39.85 -6.90
CA LEU A 12 29.36 -40.84 -5.87
C LEU A 12 30.33 -41.86 -6.45
N GLY A 13 31.57 -41.86 -5.95
CA GLY A 13 32.65 -42.71 -6.44
C GLY A 13 33.03 -43.83 -5.46
N PHE A 14 33.19 -45.06 -5.97
CA PHE A 14 33.86 -46.16 -5.24
C PHE A 14 34.63 -47.05 -6.21
N ASN A 15 35.92 -47.29 -5.95
CA ASN A 15 36.80 -48.12 -6.78
C ASN A 15 36.76 -47.81 -8.29
N GLY A 16 36.71 -46.54 -8.65
CA GLY A 16 36.71 -46.10 -10.05
C GLY A 16 35.34 -46.14 -10.74
N CYS A 17 34.31 -46.71 -10.11
CA CYS A 17 32.93 -46.54 -10.55
C CYS A 17 32.40 -45.18 -10.07
N ILE A 18 31.79 -44.42 -10.98
CA ILE A 18 31.13 -43.15 -10.67
C ILE A 18 29.64 -43.31 -10.94
N TYR A 19 28.82 -43.03 -9.94
CA TYR A 19 27.38 -42.85 -10.08
C TYR A 19 27.06 -41.35 -10.01
N ARG A 20 26.51 -40.80 -11.10
CA ARG A 20 26.16 -39.37 -11.21
C ARG A 20 24.67 -39.17 -10.98
N GLN A 21 24.33 -38.36 -9.98
CA GLN A 21 22.97 -37.91 -9.72
C GLN A 21 22.82 -36.44 -10.11
N TYR A 22 21.78 -36.11 -10.89
CA TYR A 22 21.46 -34.73 -11.22
C TYR A 22 20.51 -34.12 -10.18
N VAL A 23 20.70 -32.83 -9.88
CA VAL A 23 19.86 -32.02 -9.00
C VAL A 23 19.54 -30.71 -9.72
N ASN A 24 18.26 -30.40 -9.89
CA ASN A 24 17.83 -29.14 -10.49
C ASN A 24 17.47 -28.15 -9.39
N VAL A 25 18.14 -26.99 -9.39
CA VAL A 25 17.78 -25.85 -8.54
C VAL A 25 17.05 -24.85 -9.40
N THR A 26 15.79 -24.57 -9.07
CA THR A 26 14.99 -23.53 -9.73
C THR A 26 14.97 -22.27 -8.86
N THR A 27 14.99 -21.10 -9.50
CA THR A 27 14.67 -19.85 -8.79
C THR A 27 13.17 -19.78 -8.60
N THR A 28 12.72 -19.51 -7.38
CA THR A 28 11.32 -19.15 -7.14
C THR A 28 11.11 -17.71 -7.59
N GLN A 29 9.95 -17.45 -8.21
CA GLN A 29 9.55 -16.08 -8.49
C GLN A 29 9.00 -15.48 -7.20
N ALA A 30 9.38 -14.25 -6.86
CA ALA A 30 8.76 -13.55 -5.74
C ALA A 30 7.28 -13.26 -6.04
N PRO A 31 6.40 -13.24 -5.03
CA PRO A 31 5.01 -12.79 -5.22
C PRO A 31 4.97 -11.32 -5.65
N THR A 32 3.84 -10.85 -6.16
CA THR A 32 3.62 -9.45 -6.54
C THR A 32 2.38 -8.91 -5.81
N ILE A 33 2.48 -7.74 -5.20
CA ILE A 33 1.32 -7.04 -4.61
C ILE A 33 0.60 -6.26 -5.70
N ASN A 34 -0.49 -6.82 -6.22
CA ASN A 34 -1.27 -6.25 -7.31
C ASN A 34 -1.91 -4.92 -6.88
N ARG A 35 -2.63 -4.93 -5.76
CA ARG A 35 -3.31 -3.75 -5.21
C ARG A 35 -3.53 -3.88 -3.71
N ILE A 36 -3.80 -2.73 -3.08
CA ILE A 36 -4.17 -2.63 -1.67
C ILE A 36 -5.44 -1.78 -1.64
N GLU A 37 -6.51 -2.35 -1.09
CA GLU A 37 -7.80 -1.67 -0.92
C GLU A 37 -7.89 -1.16 0.51
N VAL A 38 -8.06 0.14 0.69
CA VAL A 38 -8.17 0.79 2.01
C VAL A 38 -9.59 1.28 2.21
N LEU A 39 -10.23 0.86 3.30
CA LEU A 39 -11.60 1.24 3.67
C LEU A 39 -11.63 1.63 5.14
N GLY A 40 -11.75 2.94 5.42
CA GLY A 40 -11.68 3.47 6.78
C GLY A 40 -10.33 3.15 7.43
N TYR A 41 -10.34 2.41 8.54
CA TYR A 41 -9.15 1.98 9.27
C TYR A 41 -8.69 0.56 8.92
N ASN A 42 -9.19 0.00 7.82
CA ASN A 42 -8.89 -1.35 7.40
C ASN A 42 -8.20 -1.36 6.03
N ALA A 43 -7.33 -2.34 5.81
CA ALA A 43 -6.68 -2.56 4.53
C ALA A 43 -6.74 -4.04 4.12
N THR A 44 -7.05 -4.29 2.86
CA THR A 44 -7.05 -5.63 2.25
C THR A 44 -6.00 -5.69 1.14
N VAL A 45 -5.11 -6.68 1.22
CA VAL A 45 -3.95 -6.80 0.34
C VAL A 45 -4.18 -7.93 -0.65
N PHE A 46 -3.98 -7.65 -1.94
CA PHE A 46 -4.13 -8.64 -3.00
C PHE A 46 -2.78 -8.92 -3.63
N ALA A 47 -2.32 -10.17 -3.54
CA ALA A 47 -1.06 -10.64 -4.09
C ALA A 47 -1.26 -11.85 -5.00
N SER A 48 -0.38 -11.98 -6.00
CA SER A 48 -0.37 -13.11 -6.95
C SER A 48 1.06 -13.44 -7.39
N GLY A 49 1.23 -14.59 -8.05
CA GLY A 49 2.55 -15.08 -8.49
C GLY A 49 3.39 -15.65 -7.34
N GLY A 50 4.56 -16.20 -7.68
CA GLY A 50 5.40 -16.91 -6.72
C GLY A 50 4.72 -18.14 -6.12
N THR A 51 5.08 -18.47 -4.87
CA THR A 51 4.67 -19.73 -4.21
C THR A 51 3.67 -19.46 -3.09
N PRO A 52 2.36 -19.71 -3.28
CA PRO A 52 1.37 -19.68 -2.20
C PRO A 52 1.51 -20.90 -1.25
N PRO A 53 0.93 -20.88 -0.03
CA PRO A 53 0.17 -19.78 0.57
C PRO A 53 1.05 -18.57 0.94
N TYR A 54 0.42 -17.39 1.02
CA TYR A 54 1.12 -16.16 1.42
C TYR A 54 0.89 -15.85 2.90
N GLN A 55 1.86 -15.14 3.48
CA GLN A 55 1.74 -14.48 4.77
C GLN A 55 1.93 -12.98 4.63
N TYR A 56 1.26 -12.21 5.48
CA TYR A 56 1.20 -10.75 5.42
C TYR A 56 1.68 -10.16 6.74
N SER A 57 2.41 -9.05 6.69
CA SER A 57 2.87 -8.33 7.89
C SER A 57 2.89 -6.82 7.66
N LEU A 58 2.77 -6.03 8.73
CA LEU A 58 2.92 -4.57 8.71
C LEU A 58 4.26 -4.08 9.27
N ASN A 59 5.00 -4.94 9.98
CA ASN A 59 6.29 -4.61 10.58
C ASN A 59 7.43 -5.49 10.05
N GLY A 60 7.13 -6.45 9.18
CA GLY A 60 8.09 -7.39 8.61
C GLY A 60 8.56 -8.48 9.58
N ILE A 61 7.96 -8.56 10.77
CA ILE A 61 8.33 -9.48 11.85
C ILE A 61 7.14 -10.39 12.18
N ASP A 62 5.98 -9.79 12.47
CA ASP A 62 4.77 -10.52 12.85
C ASP A 62 3.92 -10.80 11.60
N TYR A 63 3.90 -12.06 11.18
CA TYR A 63 3.20 -12.50 9.98
C TYR A 63 1.87 -13.20 10.31
N GLN A 64 0.84 -12.90 9.54
CA GLN A 64 -0.49 -13.51 9.60
C GLN A 64 -0.89 -14.11 8.25
N ALA A 65 -1.74 -15.14 8.26
CA ALA A 65 -2.28 -15.74 7.03
C ALA A 65 -3.37 -14.88 6.38
N SER A 66 -4.11 -14.09 7.19
CA SER A 66 -5.14 -13.18 6.70
C SER A 66 -4.49 -12.02 5.94
N ASN A 67 -5.07 -11.68 4.79
CA ASN A 67 -4.67 -10.52 3.99
C ASN A 67 -5.38 -9.21 4.41
N VAL A 68 -6.14 -9.25 5.51
CA VAL A 68 -6.89 -8.11 6.05
C VAL A 68 -6.23 -7.63 7.33
N PHE A 69 -5.96 -6.32 7.38
CA PHE A 69 -5.52 -5.60 8.57
C PHE A 69 -6.64 -4.65 9.03
N THR A 70 -6.88 -4.61 10.34
CA THR A 70 -7.94 -3.81 10.94
C THR A 70 -7.38 -2.88 12.02
N GLY A 71 -8.09 -1.78 12.28
CA GLY A 71 -7.72 -0.85 13.36
C GLY A 71 -6.40 -0.12 13.11
N LEU A 72 -6.04 0.10 11.84
CA LEU A 72 -4.84 0.82 11.45
C LEU A 72 -4.92 2.28 11.89
N SER A 73 -3.80 2.82 12.37
CA SER A 73 -3.65 4.26 12.53
C SER A 73 -3.69 4.96 11.17
N ARG A 74 -4.02 6.25 11.18
CA ARG A 74 -3.91 7.09 9.97
C ARG A 74 -2.46 7.31 9.60
N GLY A 75 -2.22 7.57 8.32
CA GLY A 75 -0.90 7.84 7.77
C GLY A 75 -0.35 6.68 6.95
N MET A 76 0.97 6.71 6.74
CA MET A 76 1.68 5.77 5.88
C MET A 76 1.94 4.45 6.59
N HIS A 77 1.71 3.36 5.88
CA HIS A 77 1.98 2.00 6.29
C HIS A 77 2.79 1.27 5.23
N ILE A 78 3.56 0.30 5.68
CA ILE A 78 4.31 -0.63 4.82
C ILE A 78 3.68 -2.00 5.01
N VAL A 79 3.38 -2.70 3.90
CA VAL A 79 3.00 -4.10 3.95
C VAL A 79 4.11 -4.97 3.37
N TYR A 80 4.32 -6.11 3.99
CA TYR A 80 5.21 -7.18 3.60
C TYR A 80 4.38 -8.39 3.22
N VAL A 81 4.66 -9.01 2.06
CA VAL A 81 4.02 -10.25 1.62
C VAL A 81 5.10 -11.30 1.36
N LEU A 82 5.02 -12.41 2.09
CA LEU A 82 5.96 -13.52 2.03
C LEU A 82 5.28 -14.76 1.43
N GLY A 83 5.95 -15.42 0.48
CA GLY A 83 5.52 -16.70 -0.08
C GLY A 83 5.91 -17.89 0.81
N ALA A 84 5.35 -19.06 0.51
CA ALA A 84 5.64 -20.32 1.21
C ALA A 84 7.06 -20.83 0.96
N ASP A 85 7.74 -20.31 -0.07
CA ASP A 85 9.16 -20.52 -0.32
C ASP A 85 10.06 -19.82 0.72
N GLY A 86 9.50 -18.91 1.53
CA GLY A 86 10.18 -18.29 2.68
C GLY A 86 11.38 -17.44 2.30
N CYS A 87 11.48 -17.02 1.03
CA CYS A 87 12.62 -16.31 0.48
C CYS A 87 12.62 -14.84 0.93
N THR A 88 12.34 -13.90 0.02
CA THR A 88 12.34 -12.47 0.34
C THR A 88 10.92 -11.93 0.24
N PRO A 89 10.39 -11.25 1.27
CA PRO A 89 9.08 -10.64 1.19
C PRO A 89 9.09 -9.50 0.18
N VAL A 90 8.01 -9.34 -0.56
CA VAL A 90 7.79 -8.12 -1.34
C VAL A 90 7.13 -7.06 -0.48
N ILE A 91 7.50 -5.81 -0.74
CA ILE A 91 7.18 -4.67 0.13
C ILE A 91 6.41 -3.64 -0.68
N LYS A 92 5.35 -3.07 -0.09
CA LYS A 92 4.62 -1.95 -0.72
C LYS A 92 4.10 -0.97 0.33
N GLU A 93 4.25 0.31 0.04
CA GLU A 93 3.68 1.39 0.85
C GLU A 93 2.22 1.64 0.47
N PHE A 94 1.38 1.89 1.48
CA PHE A 94 0.02 2.35 1.32
C PHE A 94 -0.34 3.40 2.37
N LEU A 95 -1.47 4.06 2.18
CA LEU A 95 -1.86 5.20 2.99
C LEU A 95 -3.28 5.01 3.53
N VAL A 96 -3.42 5.19 4.84
CA VAL A 96 -4.72 5.22 5.52
C VAL A 96 -5.10 6.68 5.73
N LEU A 97 -5.94 7.20 4.82
CA LEU A 97 -6.38 8.59 4.82
C LEU A 97 -7.62 8.81 5.69
N ASN A 98 -7.73 10.03 6.19
CA ASN A 98 -8.98 10.53 6.73
C ASN A 98 -9.79 11.21 5.62
N LEU A 99 -10.70 10.48 4.97
CA LEU A 99 -11.69 11.08 4.08
C LEU A 99 -12.76 11.78 4.93
N ILE A 100 -12.44 12.98 5.41
CA ILE A 100 -13.45 13.86 6.02
C ILE A 100 -14.39 14.28 4.90
N ASN A 101 -15.67 13.93 5.04
CA ASN A 101 -16.74 14.32 4.11
C ASN A 101 -17.50 15.58 4.55
N ALA A 102 -17.07 16.22 5.65
CA ALA A 102 -17.67 17.45 6.16
C ALA A 102 -16.66 18.30 6.93
N ILE A 103 -16.51 19.56 6.56
CA ILE A 103 -15.75 20.57 7.31
C ILE A 103 -16.69 21.59 7.95
N THR A 104 -16.30 22.12 9.10
CA THR A 104 -16.97 23.23 9.80
C THR A 104 -16.05 24.44 9.87
N PRO A 105 -15.88 25.20 8.77
CA PRO A 105 -14.96 26.35 8.72
C PRO A 105 -15.55 27.59 9.45
N ASN A 106 -15.88 27.46 10.74
CA ASN A 106 -16.38 28.51 11.64
C ASN A 106 -15.27 29.11 12.55
N ASN A 107 -14.00 28.76 12.29
CA ASN A 107 -12.82 29.22 13.03
C ASN A 107 -12.81 28.83 14.53
N ASP A 108 -13.44 27.72 14.90
CA ASP A 108 -13.39 27.16 16.27
C ASP A 108 -12.20 26.20 16.50
N GLY A 109 -11.40 25.94 15.47
CA GLY A 109 -10.26 25.01 15.50
C GLY A 109 -10.64 23.54 15.31
N ILE A 110 -11.92 23.21 15.11
CA ILE A 110 -12.45 21.86 14.92
C ILE A 110 -12.89 21.69 13.47
N ASN A 111 -12.36 20.68 12.77
CA ASN A 111 -12.73 20.33 11.39
C ASN A 111 -12.77 21.52 10.41
N GLY A 112 -11.94 22.56 10.64
CA GLY A 112 -11.93 23.77 9.81
C GLY A 112 -11.24 23.62 8.46
N VAL A 113 -10.53 22.51 8.25
CA VAL A 113 -9.82 22.22 6.99
C VAL A 113 -10.00 20.76 6.58
N LEU A 114 -10.10 20.51 5.27
CA LEU A 114 -9.77 19.22 4.69
C LEU A 114 -8.24 19.14 4.62
N ASN A 115 -7.64 18.21 5.35
CA ASN A 115 -6.19 17.99 5.32
C ASN A 115 -5.87 16.61 4.77
N TYR A 116 -5.37 16.59 3.54
CA TYR A 116 -4.90 15.39 2.86
C TYR A 116 -3.40 15.47 2.58
N SER A 117 -2.63 16.14 3.44
CA SER A 117 -1.18 16.35 3.27
C SER A 117 -0.38 15.06 3.10
N ASP A 118 -0.89 13.93 3.61
CA ASP A 118 -0.25 12.62 3.45
C ASP A 118 -0.19 12.15 1.98
N LEU A 119 -1.00 12.74 1.09
CA LEU A 119 -0.92 12.51 -0.36
C LEU A 119 0.34 13.07 -1.00
N ARG A 120 1.18 13.85 -0.28
CA ARG A 120 2.47 14.40 -0.75
C ARG A 120 3.43 13.38 -1.33
N ILE A 121 3.31 12.12 -0.91
CA ILE A 121 4.17 11.01 -1.37
C ILE A 121 3.69 10.39 -2.69
N LYS A 122 2.48 10.73 -3.15
CA LYS A 122 1.92 10.21 -4.39
C LYS A 122 2.20 11.16 -5.56
N GLN A 123 2.38 10.60 -6.75
CA GLN A 123 2.50 11.36 -7.99
C GLN A 123 1.11 11.63 -8.57
N ASP A 124 0.96 12.73 -9.30
CA ASP A 124 -0.24 13.07 -10.08
C ASP A 124 -1.55 13.10 -9.28
N VAL A 125 -1.48 13.54 -8.02
CA VAL A 125 -2.66 13.75 -7.18
C VAL A 125 -3.18 15.17 -7.33
N SER A 126 -4.49 15.30 -7.53
CA SER A 126 -5.23 16.55 -7.40
C SER A 126 -6.44 16.34 -6.49
N ILE A 127 -6.71 17.30 -5.62
CA ILE A 127 -7.96 17.34 -4.86
C ILE A 127 -8.87 18.34 -5.53
N GLU A 128 -10.09 17.90 -5.81
CA GLU A 128 -11.15 18.73 -6.35
C GLU A 128 -12.33 18.71 -5.39
N VAL A 129 -12.88 19.90 -5.14
CA VAL A 129 -14.13 20.05 -4.41
C VAL A 129 -15.12 20.68 -5.37
N VAL A 130 -16.29 20.06 -5.47
CA VAL A 130 -17.42 20.54 -6.28
C VAL A 130 -18.54 21.00 -5.36
N ASP A 131 -19.50 21.77 -5.87
CA ASP A 131 -20.73 22.06 -5.15
C ASP A 131 -21.80 20.99 -5.40
N ARG A 132 -22.97 21.12 -4.76
CA ARG A 132 -24.12 20.22 -4.94
C ARG A 132 -24.63 20.10 -6.38
N TYR A 133 -24.26 21.02 -7.26
CA TYR A 133 -24.63 21.06 -8.67
C TYR A 133 -23.51 20.55 -9.58
N GLY A 134 -22.38 20.12 -9.00
CA GLY A 134 -21.20 19.62 -9.71
C GLY A 134 -20.26 20.72 -10.23
N ALA A 135 -20.45 21.98 -9.85
CA ALA A 135 -19.55 23.06 -10.24
C ALA A 135 -18.27 23.02 -9.40
N LEU A 136 -17.10 23.14 -10.04
CA LEU A 136 -15.80 23.15 -9.36
C LEU A 136 -15.66 24.38 -8.45
N VAL A 137 -15.42 24.15 -7.16
CA VAL A 137 -15.24 25.17 -6.11
C VAL A 137 -13.76 25.32 -5.74
N TYR A 138 -13.01 24.22 -5.74
CA TYR A 138 -11.59 24.21 -5.41
C TYR A 138 -10.86 23.13 -6.19
N ARG A 139 -9.63 23.45 -6.61
CA ARG A 139 -8.65 22.45 -7.04
C ARG A 139 -7.33 22.76 -6.33
N SER A 140 -6.68 21.74 -5.77
CA SER A 140 -5.37 21.90 -5.14
C SER A 140 -4.35 22.46 -6.12
N ALA A 141 -3.83 23.65 -5.84
CA ALA A 141 -2.82 24.33 -6.65
C ALA A 141 -1.39 24.00 -6.18
N ASP A 142 -1.23 23.52 -4.95
CA ASP A 142 0.02 23.11 -4.36
C ASP A 142 0.02 21.61 -4.02
N LYS A 143 1.18 21.09 -3.62
CA LYS A 143 1.31 19.72 -3.13
C LYS A 143 0.93 19.59 -1.65
N ASN A 144 0.37 20.63 -1.00
CA ASN A 144 0.03 20.55 0.42
C ASN A 144 -1.32 19.88 0.65
N TYR A 145 -2.20 19.87 -0.37
CA TYR A 145 -3.45 19.10 -0.34
C TYR A 145 -4.36 19.46 0.84
N ILE A 146 -4.34 20.75 1.22
CA ILE A 146 -5.15 21.32 2.29
C ILE A 146 -6.19 22.26 1.66
N TRP A 147 -7.43 22.22 2.15
CA TRP A 147 -8.46 23.17 1.78
C TRP A 147 -9.18 23.68 3.02
N ASP A 148 -9.35 24.99 3.14
CA ASP A 148 -9.91 25.65 4.33
C ASP A 148 -11.41 25.99 4.21
N GLY A 149 -12.08 25.43 3.20
CA GLY A 149 -13.51 25.64 2.98
C GLY A 149 -13.89 26.99 2.38
N LYS A 150 -12.91 27.82 1.99
CA LYS A 150 -13.19 29.14 1.40
C LYS A 150 -13.23 29.08 -0.12
N LEU A 151 -14.15 29.85 -0.69
CA LEU A 151 -14.19 30.18 -2.12
C LEU A 151 -13.68 31.61 -2.28
N ASN A 152 -12.63 31.82 -3.07
CA ASN A 152 -12.00 33.14 -3.29
C ASN A 152 -11.67 33.89 -1.98
N GLY A 153 -11.22 33.16 -0.95
CA GLY A 153 -10.87 33.73 0.36
C GLY A 153 -12.04 34.11 1.26
N ARG A 154 -13.29 33.78 0.87
CA ARG A 154 -14.49 34.00 1.68
C ARG A 154 -15.19 32.68 2.00
N LEU A 155 -15.82 32.61 3.17
CA LEU A 155 -16.75 31.52 3.48
C LEU A 155 -17.95 31.63 2.52
N PRO A 156 -18.42 30.51 1.95
CA PRO A 156 -19.62 30.52 1.12
C PRO A 156 -20.81 31.10 1.92
N GLU A 157 -21.61 31.98 1.30
CA GLU A 157 -22.75 32.65 1.96
C GLU A 157 -23.88 31.68 2.37
N LEU A 158 -23.83 30.43 1.91
CA LEU A 158 -24.74 29.36 2.29
C LEU A 158 -23.96 28.20 2.91
N THR A 159 -24.33 27.82 4.14
CA THR A 159 -24.02 26.49 4.67
C THR A 159 -24.63 25.46 3.71
N GLY A 160 -23.80 24.68 3.04
CA GLY A 160 -24.22 23.75 2.00
C GLY A 160 -23.37 22.48 2.03
N ILE A 161 -23.91 21.42 1.46
CA ILE A 161 -23.15 20.21 1.14
C ILE A 161 -22.36 20.54 -0.15
N TYR A 162 -21.05 20.45 -0.05
CA TYR A 162 -20.07 20.57 -1.14
C TYR A 162 -19.39 19.21 -1.26
#